data_AF-A0A2I6SHA5-F1
#
_entry.id   AF-A0A2I6SHA5-F1
#
_cell.length_a   1.000
_cell.length_b   1.000
_cell.length_c   1.000
_cell.angle_alpha   90.00
_cell.angle_beta   90.00
_cell.angle_gamma   90.00
#
_symmetry.space_group_name_H-M   'P 1'
#
loop_
_entity.id
_entity.type
_entity.pdbx_description
1 polymer ?
#
loop_
_entity_poly.entity_id
_entity_poly.type
_entity_poly.pdbx_seq_one_letter_code
_entity_poly.pdbx_strand_id
1 'polypeptide(L)'
;MGELLKDMEASGTVAEKVKAYNDANRKVAILCNHKRTVGAAHANQMEKMSERIKGLRYQKWRLKQMMLDLDPSLKKKKGAEYFAMDEDIDQDWIKEHQAFLVEEQRQKIRKKFDKDNEKRAAEGEKEMKVSELEERMQAAKELEKKYNKENKTSKVEVEGKGTTVEKLETNISKIEQRVDNMSVQAQDKEDNKEVALGTSKI
;
A
#
# COMPACT_ATOMS: atom_id res chain seq x y z
N MET A 1 26.04 16.51 16.54
CA MET A 1 24.66 16.75 16.03
C MET A 1 24.58 18.06 15.24
N GLY A 2 24.90 19.20 15.85
CA GLY A 2 24.73 20.52 15.22
C GLY A 2 25.51 20.75 13.92
N GLU A 3 26.65 20.10 13.71
CA GLU A 3 27.37 20.13 12.42
C GLU A 3 26.74 19.21 11.38
N LEU A 4 26.41 17.96 11.75
CA LEU A 4 25.74 17.00 10.86
C LEU A 4 24.39 17.51 10.31
N LEU A 5 23.65 18.31 11.09
CA LEU A 5 22.40 18.93 10.66
C LEU A 5 22.61 20.11 9.70
N LYS A 6 23.78 20.77 9.71
CA LYS A 6 24.13 21.86 8.78
C LYS A 6 24.52 21.33 7.42
N ASP A 7 25.14 20.15 7.39
CA ASP A 7 25.54 19.46 6.15
C ASP A 7 24.40 18.62 5.55
N MET A 8 23.24 18.57 6.22
CA MET A 8 22.05 17.90 5.70
C MET A 8 21.28 18.81 4.75
N GLU A 9 21.09 18.37 3.52
CA GLU A 9 20.08 18.94 2.64
C GLU A 9 18.70 18.44 3.04
N ALA A 10 17.90 19.29 3.69
CA ALA A 10 16.50 19.01 3.96
C ALA A 10 15.65 19.23 2.67
N SER A 11 15.91 18.41 1.65
CA SER A 11 15.17 18.38 0.39
C SER A 11 14.18 17.20 0.37
N GLY A 12 13.21 17.25 -0.55
CA GLY A 12 12.21 16.19 -0.72
C GLY A 12 10.99 16.26 0.21
N THR A 13 10.29 15.13 0.28
CA THR A 13 9.09 14.88 1.07
C THR A 13 9.36 14.93 2.57
N VAL A 14 8.30 15.02 3.37
CA VAL A 14 8.40 14.95 4.85
C VAL A 14 9.05 13.63 5.29
N ALA A 15 8.74 12.52 4.61
CA ALA A 15 9.33 11.21 4.92
C ALA A 15 10.85 11.20 4.69
N GLU A 16 11.33 11.76 3.58
CA GLU A 16 12.76 11.88 3.27
C GLU A 16 13.49 12.76 4.27
N LYS A 17 12.89 13.90 4.66
CA LYS A 17 13.44 14.78 5.70
C LYS A 17 13.55 14.08 7.05
N VAL A 18 12.53 13.30 7.44
CA VAL A 18 12.55 12.51 8.68
C VAL A 18 13.67 11.46 8.63
N LYS A 19 13.80 10.73 7.51
CA LYS A 19 14.89 9.76 7.34
C LYS A 19 16.25 10.45 7.45
N ALA A 20 16.46 11.57 6.74
CA ALA A 20 17.73 12.28 6.78
C ALA A 20 18.10 12.73 8.21
N TYR A 21 17.12 13.21 8.98
CA TYR A 21 17.30 13.54 10.40
C TYR A 21 17.65 12.30 11.24
N ASN A 22 16.97 11.19 11.01
CA ASN A 22 17.26 9.92 11.69
C ASN A 22 18.64 9.38 11.30
N ASP A 23 19.08 9.53 10.05
CA ASP A 23 20.41 9.15 9.58
C ASP A 23 21.51 9.97 10.28
N ALA A 24 21.30 11.28 10.47
CA ALA A 24 22.22 12.11 11.25
C ALA A 24 22.25 11.68 12.73
N ASN A 25 21.09 11.42 13.34
CA ASN A 25 21.02 10.90 14.71
C ASN A 25 21.73 9.55 14.83
N ARG A 26 21.55 8.66 13.86
CA ARG A 26 22.16 7.34 13.81
C ARG A 26 23.68 7.44 13.79
N LYS A 27 24.26 8.37 13.01
CA LYS A 27 25.70 8.64 13.01
C LYS A 27 26.21 9.01 14.41
N VAL A 28 25.52 9.91 15.11
CA VAL A 28 25.88 10.30 16.48
C VAL A 28 25.74 9.12 17.45
N ALA A 29 24.62 8.39 17.38
CA ALA A 29 24.37 7.23 18.23
C ALA A 29 25.44 6.14 18.08
N ILE A 30 25.92 5.91 16.84
CA ILE A 30 27.02 4.97 16.57
C ILE A 30 28.32 5.46 17.23
N LEU A 31 28.65 6.74 17.12
CA LEU A 31 29.84 7.32 17.77
C LEU A 31 29.76 7.23 19.30
N CYS A 32 28.56 7.39 19.87
CA CYS A 32 28.31 7.25 21.30
C CYS A 32 28.10 5.79 21.75
N ASN A 33 28.25 4.81 20.85
CA ASN A 33 28.05 3.37 21.11
C ASN A 33 26.66 3.02 21.68
N HIS A 34 25.62 3.75 21.29
CA HIS A 34 24.22 3.48 21.65
C HIS A 34 23.64 2.37 20.77
N LYS A 35 24.09 1.14 20.99
CA LYS A 35 23.60 -0.05 20.30
C LYS A 35 22.35 -0.61 20.99
N ARG A 36 21.49 -1.26 20.21
CA ARG A 36 20.39 -2.10 20.71
C ARG A 36 20.37 -3.42 19.95
N THR A 37 19.79 -4.44 20.57
CA THR A 37 19.50 -5.69 19.87
C THR A 37 18.33 -5.49 18.91
N VAL A 38 18.34 -6.23 17.80
CA VAL A 38 17.22 -6.26 16.85
C VAL A 38 16.01 -6.84 17.58
N GLY A 39 14.89 -6.11 17.56
CA GLY A 39 13.66 -6.56 18.20
C GLY A 39 13.11 -7.83 17.55
N ALA A 40 12.57 -8.76 18.34
CA ALA A 40 12.05 -10.05 17.84
C ALA A 40 10.95 -9.89 16.76
N ALA A 41 10.18 -8.80 16.80
CA ALA A 41 9.13 -8.52 15.82
C ALA A 41 9.63 -7.77 14.57
N HIS A 42 10.92 -7.46 14.45
CA HIS A 42 11.45 -6.63 13.37
C HIS A 42 11.23 -7.26 12.00
N ALA A 43 11.60 -8.53 11.84
CA ALA A 43 11.42 -9.27 10.58
C ALA A 43 9.95 -9.26 10.13
N ASN A 44 9.03 -9.62 11.02
CA ASN A 44 7.59 -9.63 10.73
C ASN A 44 7.04 -8.23 10.39
N GLN A 45 7.61 -7.17 10.97
CA GLN A 45 7.23 -5.79 10.63
C GLN A 45 7.74 -5.38 9.25
N MET A 46 8.97 -5.78 8.89
CA MET A 46 9.53 -5.53 7.57
C MET A 46 8.77 -6.28 6.48
N GLU A 47 8.50 -7.56 6.70
CA GLU A 47 7.69 -8.39 5.79
C GLU A 47 6.32 -7.76 5.52
N LYS A 48 5.60 -7.32 6.57
CA LYS A 48 4.32 -6.62 6.41
C LYS A 48 4.43 -5.31 5.62
N MET A 49 5.52 -4.57 5.75
CA MET A 49 5.73 -3.35 4.96
C MET A 49 6.01 -3.70 3.49
N SER A 50 6.85 -4.71 3.24
CA SER A 50 7.14 -5.22 1.90
C SER A 50 5.87 -5.71 1.20
N GLU A 51 5.04 -6.51 1.85
CA GLU A 51 3.76 -6.98 1.30
C GLU A 51 2.80 -5.83 0.98
N ARG A 52 2.77 -4.78 1.81
CA ARG A 52 1.97 -3.58 1.53
C ARG A 52 2.49 -2.79 0.34
N ILE A 53 3.81 -2.64 0.22
CA ILE A 53 4.45 -1.99 -0.95
C ILE A 53 4.14 -2.79 -2.21
N LYS A 54 4.26 -4.12 -2.15
CA LYS A 54 3.93 -5.03 -3.25
C LYS A 54 2.45 -4.94 -3.67
N GLY A 55 1.53 -4.87 -2.70
CA GLY A 55 0.11 -4.58 -2.96
C GLY A 55 -0.13 -3.24 -3.67
N LEU A 56 0.60 -2.18 -3.30
CA LEU A 56 0.51 -0.89 -3.99
C LEU A 56 1.08 -0.94 -5.42
N ARG A 57 2.19 -1.65 -5.62
CA ARG A 57 2.77 -1.89 -6.95
C ARG A 57 1.81 -2.66 -7.86
N TYR A 58 1.13 -3.67 -7.33
CA TYR A 58 0.06 -4.37 -8.03
C TYR A 58 -1.11 -3.45 -8.41
N GLN A 59 -1.55 -2.58 -7.50
CA GLN A 59 -2.60 -1.59 -7.80
C GLN A 59 -2.15 -0.62 -8.91
N LYS A 60 -0.91 -0.11 -8.83
CA LYS A 60 -0.30 0.73 -9.88
C LYS A 60 -0.32 0.01 -11.23
N TRP A 61 0.11 -1.25 -11.27
CA TRP A 61 0.10 -2.06 -12.47
C TRP A 61 -1.32 -2.24 -13.03
N ARG A 62 -2.33 -2.55 -12.20
CA ARG A 62 -3.72 -2.66 -12.67
C ARG A 62 -4.20 -1.36 -13.33
N LEU A 63 -3.89 -0.20 -12.76
CA LEU A 63 -4.25 1.10 -13.38
C LEU A 63 -3.56 1.29 -14.73
N LYS A 64 -2.29 0.88 -14.85
CA LYS A 64 -1.55 0.91 -16.12
C LYS A 64 -2.20 -0.01 -17.16
N GLN A 65 -2.67 -1.20 -16.78
CA GLN A 65 -3.41 -2.08 -17.68
C GLN A 65 -4.76 -1.47 -18.11
N MET A 66 -5.48 -0.80 -17.21
CA MET A 66 -6.70 -0.05 -17.58
C MET A 66 -6.42 1.08 -18.58
N MET A 67 -5.26 1.74 -18.49
CA MET A 67 -4.87 2.73 -19.50
C MET A 67 -4.72 2.09 -20.88
N LEU A 68 -4.15 0.88 -20.98
CA LEU A 68 -4.05 0.16 -22.25
C LEU A 68 -5.40 -0.32 -22.78
N ASP A 69 -6.35 -0.61 -21.90
CA ASP A 69 -7.73 -0.91 -22.29
C ASP A 69 -8.45 0.32 -22.86
N LEU A 70 -8.19 1.53 -22.35
CA LEU A 70 -8.69 2.79 -22.90
C LEU A 70 -8.01 3.19 -24.22
N ASP A 71 -6.68 3.19 -24.25
CA ASP A 71 -5.89 3.58 -25.40
C ASP A 71 -4.67 2.66 -25.56
N PRO A 72 -4.79 1.61 -26.41
CA PRO A 72 -3.69 0.70 -26.71
C PRO A 72 -2.45 1.40 -27.32
N SER A 73 -2.59 2.59 -27.91
CA SER A 73 -1.48 3.34 -28.48
C SER A 73 -0.50 3.85 -27.41
N LEU A 74 -0.94 3.94 -26.15
CA LEU A 74 -0.11 4.35 -25.02
C LEU A 74 1.08 3.42 -24.81
N LYS A 75 0.97 2.13 -25.17
CA LYS A 75 2.11 1.19 -25.12
C LYS A 75 3.28 1.66 -25.98
N LYS A 76 3.01 2.28 -27.13
CA LYS A 76 4.05 2.86 -27.99
C LYS A 76 4.54 4.21 -27.47
N LYS A 77 3.63 5.05 -26.93
CA LYS A 77 3.96 6.41 -26.47
C LYS A 77 4.79 6.41 -25.16
N LYS A 78 4.48 5.51 -24.23
CA LYS A 78 5.15 5.43 -22.91
C LYS A 78 6.17 4.29 -22.79
N GLY A 79 6.28 3.44 -23.81
CA GLY A 79 7.15 2.28 -23.82
C GLY A 79 6.54 1.05 -23.14
N ALA A 80 6.95 -0.14 -23.57
CA ALA A 80 6.42 -1.40 -23.05
C ALA A 80 6.80 -1.64 -21.57
N GLU A 81 7.98 -1.18 -21.16
CA GLU A 81 8.48 -1.28 -19.78
C GLU A 81 7.60 -0.54 -18.79
N TYR A 82 7.02 0.60 -19.18
CA TYR A 82 6.10 1.34 -18.32
C TYR A 82 4.90 0.50 -17.91
N PHE A 83 4.46 -0.45 -18.73
CA PHE A 83 3.32 -1.33 -18.48
C PHE A 83 3.71 -2.73 -18.01
N ALA A 84 5.00 -3.01 -17.84
CA ALA A 84 5.47 -4.27 -17.33
C ALA A 84 5.03 -4.48 -15.87
N MET A 85 4.85 -5.74 -15.51
CA MET A 85 4.70 -6.13 -14.10
C MET A 85 6.07 -6.03 -13.43
N ASP A 86 6.10 -5.64 -12.15
CA ASP A 86 7.34 -5.69 -11.37
C ASP A 86 7.78 -7.17 -11.20
N GLU A 87 9.09 -7.43 -11.24
CA GLU A 87 9.67 -8.79 -11.30
C GLU A 87 9.32 -9.66 -10.08
N ASP A 88 9.03 -9.03 -8.94
CA ASP A 88 8.66 -9.68 -7.69
C ASP A 88 7.19 -10.10 -7.64
N ILE A 89 6.37 -9.75 -8.64
CA ILE A 89 4.94 -10.05 -8.72
C ILE A 89 4.69 -11.10 -9.80
N ASP A 90 4.51 -12.36 -9.38
CA ASP A 90 4.12 -13.46 -10.25
C ASP A 90 2.61 -13.72 -10.25
N GLN A 91 2.16 -14.62 -11.13
CA GLN A 91 0.75 -14.94 -11.30
C GLN A 91 0.12 -15.63 -10.09
N ASP A 92 0.90 -16.36 -9.29
CA ASP A 92 0.39 -17.08 -8.13
C ASP A 92 0.20 -16.12 -6.96
N TRP A 93 1.16 -15.22 -6.73
CA TRP A 93 1.01 -14.11 -5.79
C TRP A 93 -0.19 -13.23 -6.17
N ILE A 94 -0.44 -12.97 -7.46
CA ILE A 94 -1.62 -12.18 -7.88
C ILE A 94 -2.92 -12.86 -7.45
N LYS A 95 -3.05 -14.18 -7.65
CA LYS A 95 -4.26 -14.91 -7.24
C LYS A 95 -4.45 -14.88 -5.73
N GLU A 96 -3.38 -15.11 -4.98
CA GLU A 96 -3.40 -15.04 -3.52
C GLU A 96 -3.76 -13.65 -3.02
N HIS A 97 -3.15 -12.61 -3.59
CA HIS A 97 -3.41 -11.22 -3.24
C HIS A 97 -4.84 -10.81 -3.58
N GLN A 98 -5.37 -11.22 -4.74
CA GLN A 98 -6.77 -11.00 -5.11
C GLN A 98 -7.74 -11.71 -4.15
N ALA A 99 -7.46 -12.95 -3.77
CA ALA A 99 -8.25 -13.68 -2.79
C ALA A 99 -8.23 -12.99 -1.42
N PHE A 100 -7.05 -12.51 -1.00
CA PHE A 100 -6.89 -11.68 0.20
C PHE A 100 -7.74 -10.41 0.13
N LEU A 101 -7.74 -9.67 -0.99
CA LEU A 101 -8.54 -8.46 -1.17
C LEU A 101 -10.05 -8.73 -1.10
N VAL A 102 -10.51 -9.86 -1.67
CA VAL A 102 -11.92 -10.28 -1.58
C VAL A 102 -12.30 -10.57 -0.14
N GLU A 103 -11.48 -11.33 0.60
CA GLU A 103 -11.76 -11.67 1.99
C GLU A 103 -11.68 -10.43 2.90
N GLU A 104 -10.72 -9.53 2.67
CA GLU A 104 -10.64 -8.25 3.35
C GLU A 104 -11.93 -7.43 3.16
N GLN A 105 -12.48 -7.42 1.94
CA GLN A 105 -13.74 -6.74 1.64
C GLN A 105 -14.93 -7.40 2.34
N ARG A 106 -15.01 -8.73 2.38
CA ARG A 106 -16.04 -9.48 3.14
C ARG A 106 -15.98 -9.12 4.62
N GLN A 107 -14.79 -9.11 5.21
CA GLN A 107 -14.59 -8.75 6.61
C GLN A 107 -14.94 -7.30 6.90
N LYS A 108 -14.61 -6.36 6.00
CA LYS A 108 -15.00 -4.94 6.12
C LYS A 108 -16.51 -4.77 6.10
N ILE A 109 -17.19 -5.45 5.18
CA ILE A 109 -18.66 -5.43 5.08
C ILE A 109 -19.28 -5.98 6.36
N ARG A 110 -18.82 -7.14 6.84
CA ARG A 110 -19.33 -7.77 8.06
C ARG A 110 -19.10 -6.90 9.29
N LYS A 111 -17.86 -6.43 9.51
CA LYS A 111 -17.54 -5.54 10.64
C LYS A 111 -18.35 -4.25 10.61
N LYS A 112 -18.64 -3.69 9.42
CA LYS A 112 -19.49 -2.49 9.31
C LYS A 112 -20.95 -2.81 9.64
N PHE A 113 -21.47 -3.93 9.14
CA PHE A 113 -22.82 -4.39 9.45
C PHE A 113 -23.02 -4.65 10.95
N ASP A 114 -22.07 -5.33 11.59
CA ASP A 114 -22.13 -5.62 13.03
C ASP A 114 -22.11 -4.31 13.84
N LYS A 115 -21.23 -3.36 13.52
CA LYS A 115 -21.18 -2.03 14.15
C LYS A 115 -22.46 -1.22 13.96
N ASP A 116 -23.04 -1.26 12.76
CA ASP A 116 -24.30 -0.57 12.47
C ASP A 116 -25.45 -1.19 13.31
N ASN A 117 -25.47 -2.51 13.51
CA ASN A 117 -26.44 -3.19 14.36
C ASN A 117 -26.25 -2.89 15.85
N GLU A 118 -25.00 -2.87 16.34
CA GLU A 118 -24.69 -2.46 17.72
C GLU A 118 -25.20 -1.03 17.99
N LYS A 119 -24.99 -0.11 17.04
CA LYS A 119 -25.49 1.26 17.14
C LYS A 119 -27.01 1.32 17.19
N ARG A 120 -27.68 0.57 16.31
CA ARG A 120 -29.15 0.49 16.28
C ARG A 120 -29.73 -0.05 17.57
N ALA A 121 -29.16 -1.13 18.10
CA ALA A 121 -29.58 -1.69 19.37
C ALA A 121 -29.44 -0.68 20.53
N ALA A 122 -28.35 0.11 20.55
CA ALA A 122 -28.15 1.18 21.53
C ALA A 122 -29.17 2.34 21.39
N GLU A 123 -29.65 2.60 20.17
CA GLU A 123 -30.68 3.60 19.88
C GLU A 123 -32.11 3.05 20.05
N GLY A 124 -32.27 1.79 20.47
CA GLY A 124 -33.57 1.12 20.61
C GLY A 124 -34.21 0.72 19.27
N GLU A 125 -33.47 0.82 18.17
CA GLU A 125 -33.89 0.35 16.85
C GLU A 125 -33.67 -1.15 16.70
N LYS A 126 -34.45 -1.78 15.80
CA LYS A 126 -34.25 -3.19 15.46
C LYS A 126 -33.01 -3.37 14.58
N GLU A 127 -32.29 -4.46 14.84
CA GLU A 127 -31.17 -4.90 14.00
C GLU A 127 -31.57 -5.04 12.52
N MET A 128 -30.63 -4.75 11.64
CA MET A 128 -30.80 -5.00 10.21
C MET A 128 -30.95 -6.48 9.94
N LYS A 129 -31.75 -6.82 8.93
CA LYS A 129 -31.99 -8.21 8.53
C LYS A 129 -30.72 -8.83 7.91
N VAL A 130 -30.60 -10.15 8.01
CA VAL A 130 -29.54 -10.91 7.33
C VAL A 130 -29.56 -10.69 5.81
N SER A 131 -30.73 -10.46 5.21
CA SER A 131 -30.85 -10.13 3.78
C SER A 131 -30.09 -8.85 3.37
N GLU A 132 -30.03 -7.85 4.27
CA GLU A 132 -29.26 -6.62 4.04
C GLU A 132 -27.75 -6.92 4.06
N LEU A 133 -27.29 -7.83 4.94
CA LEU A 133 -25.91 -8.30 4.91
C LEU A 133 -25.60 -9.04 3.61
N GLU A 134 -26.50 -9.91 3.15
CA GLU A 134 -26.33 -10.63 1.88
C GLU A 134 -26.24 -9.68 0.67
N GLU A 135 -27.07 -8.64 0.64
CA GLU A 135 -27.02 -7.59 -0.38
C GLU A 135 -25.68 -6.84 -0.34
N ARG A 136 -25.22 -6.45 0.86
CA ARG A 136 -23.90 -5.81 1.00
C ARG A 136 -22.77 -6.75 0.57
N MET A 137 -22.87 -8.04 0.87
CA MET A 137 -21.88 -9.07 0.48
C MET A 137 -21.83 -9.31 -1.03
N GLN A 138 -22.83 -8.87 -1.79
CA GLN A 138 -22.80 -8.91 -3.25
C GLN A 138 -21.62 -8.13 -3.82
N ALA A 139 -21.23 -7.01 -3.18
CA ALA A 139 -20.05 -6.24 -3.59
C ALA A 139 -18.75 -7.08 -3.55
N ALA A 140 -18.61 -7.97 -2.55
CA ALA A 140 -17.46 -8.86 -2.48
C ALA A 140 -17.54 -10.00 -3.51
N LYS A 141 -18.74 -10.52 -3.78
CA LYS A 141 -18.96 -11.54 -4.84
C LYS A 141 -18.68 -10.98 -6.24
N GLU A 142 -19.05 -9.74 -6.49
CA GLU A 142 -18.76 -9.04 -7.76
C GLU A 142 -17.26 -8.81 -7.92
N LEU A 143 -16.56 -8.40 -6.86
CA LEU A 143 -15.11 -8.26 -6.85
C LEU A 143 -14.40 -9.59 -7.17
N GLU A 144 -14.84 -10.68 -6.55
CA GLU A 144 -14.32 -12.03 -6.80
C GLU A 144 -14.55 -12.48 -8.25
N LYS A 145 -15.76 -12.30 -8.78
CA LYS A 145 -16.07 -12.60 -10.19
C LYS A 145 -15.18 -11.80 -11.14
N LYS A 146 -14.90 -10.54 -10.81
CA LYS A 146 -14.05 -9.66 -11.60
C LYS A 146 -12.62 -10.16 -11.63
N TYR A 147 -12.02 -10.46 -10.49
CA TYR A 147 -10.67 -11.04 -10.43
C TYR A 147 -10.58 -12.39 -11.14
N ASN A 148 -11.60 -13.24 -11.01
CA ASN A 148 -11.66 -14.49 -11.76
C ASN A 148 -11.75 -14.27 -13.27
N LYS A 149 -12.42 -13.21 -13.74
CA LYS A 149 -12.44 -12.83 -15.15
C LYS A 149 -11.07 -12.33 -15.60
N GLU A 150 -10.45 -11.41 -14.84
CA GLU A 150 -9.10 -10.88 -15.12
C GLU A 150 -8.05 -11.99 -15.25
N ASN A 151 -8.09 -12.98 -14.34
CA ASN A 151 -7.15 -14.11 -14.38
C ASN A 151 -7.36 -15.04 -15.57
N LYS A 152 -8.60 -15.12 -16.11
CA LYS A 152 -8.91 -15.93 -17.29
C LYS A 152 -8.58 -15.20 -18.59
N THR A 153 -8.83 -13.89 -18.65
CA THR A 153 -8.64 -13.08 -19.86
C THR A 153 -7.25 -12.48 -19.95
N SER A 154 -6.47 -12.51 -18.86
CA SER A 154 -5.21 -11.77 -18.70
C SER A 154 -5.34 -10.27 -19.02
N LYS A 155 -6.55 -9.71 -18.87
CA LYS A 155 -6.88 -8.34 -19.24
C LYS A 155 -7.62 -7.66 -18.10
N VAL A 156 -7.11 -6.50 -17.70
CA VAL A 156 -7.76 -5.62 -16.72
C VAL A 156 -8.64 -4.61 -17.47
N GLU A 157 -9.95 -4.72 -17.29
CA GLU A 157 -10.93 -3.81 -17.91
C GLU A 157 -11.08 -2.51 -17.10
N VAL A 158 -11.47 -1.43 -17.78
CA VAL A 158 -11.62 -0.12 -17.13
C VAL A 158 -12.79 -0.08 -16.15
N GLU A 159 -12.44 0.30 -14.92
CA GLU A 159 -13.30 0.60 -13.77
C GLU A 159 -14.13 1.90 -13.90
N GLY A 160 -15.47 1.87 -13.96
CA GLY A 160 -16.33 3.02 -13.62
C GLY A 160 -16.69 4.01 -14.74
N LYS A 161 -17.89 4.59 -14.66
CA LYS A 161 -18.40 5.57 -15.64
C LYS A 161 -17.53 6.84 -15.60
N GLY A 162 -16.93 7.20 -16.74
CA GLY A 162 -16.16 8.44 -16.90
C GLY A 162 -14.70 8.37 -16.43
N THR A 163 -14.13 7.17 -16.33
CA THR A 163 -12.68 6.99 -16.12
C THR A 163 -11.93 7.37 -17.39
N THR A 164 -10.96 8.27 -17.26
CA THR A 164 -10.12 8.77 -18.35
C THR A 164 -8.65 8.44 -18.08
N VAL A 165 -7.82 8.49 -19.12
CA VAL A 165 -6.37 8.28 -19.01
C VAL A 165 -5.76 9.24 -17.98
N GLU A 166 -6.14 10.53 -18.01
CA GLU A 166 -5.64 11.54 -17.05
C GLU A 166 -5.99 11.22 -15.59
N LYS A 167 -7.19 10.69 -15.32
CA LYS A 167 -7.59 10.26 -13.97
C LYS A 167 -6.75 9.07 -13.50
N LEU A 168 -6.49 8.12 -14.40
CA LEU A 168 -5.64 6.96 -14.11
C LEU A 168 -4.20 7.40 -13.84
N GLU A 169 -3.66 8.33 -14.61
CA GLU A 169 -2.32 8.90 -14.39
C GLU A 169 -2.21 9.62 -13.05
N THR A 170 -3.22 10.43 -12.70
CA THR A 170 -3.28 11.09 -11.39
C THR A 170 -3.29 10.08 -10.25
N ASN A 171 -4.03 8.98 -10.40
CA ASN A 171 -4.07 7.92 -9.40
C ASN A 171 -2.76 7.12 -9.33
N ILE A 172 -2.12 6.86 -10.47
CA ILE A 172 -0.79 6.23 -10.54
C ILE A 172 0.23 7.09 -9.79
N SER A 173 0.28 8.40 -10.05
CA SER A 173 1.19 9.32 -9.36
C SER A 173 0.98 9.32 -7.84
N LYS A 174 -0.28 9.28 -7.37
CA LYS A 174 -0.58 9.15 -5.93
C LYS A 174 -0.10 7.82 -5.36
N ILE A 175 -0.23 6.72 -6.09
CA ILE A 175 0.25 5.41 -5.65
C ILE A 175 1.78 5.39 -5.62
N GLU A 176 2.45 5.96 -6.63
CA GLU A 176 3.91 6.10 -6.68
C GLU A 176 4.42 6.88 -5.47
N GLN A 177 3.85 8.05 -5.18
CA GLN A 177 4.18 8.81 -3.97
C GLN A 177 3.99 8.00 -2.69
N ARG A 178 2.94 7.16 -2.60
CA ARG A 178 2.73 6.28 -1.44
C ARG A 178 3.77 5.18 -1.35
N VAL A 179 4.14 4.57 -2.49
CA VAL A 179 5.20 3.55 -2.56
C VAL A 179 6.53 4.14 -2.13
N ASP A 180 6.89 5.34 -2.63
CA ASP A 180 8.13 6.00 -2.29
C ASP A 180 8.20 6.33 -0.80
N ASN A 181 7.15 6.95 -0.26
CA ASN A 181 7.05 7.24 1.17
C ASN A 181 7.16 5.97 2.04
N MET A 182 6.48 4.89 1.66
CA MET A 182 6.55 3.61 2.40
C MET A 182 7.93 2.96 2.29
N SER A 183 8.60 3.09 1.14
CA SER A 183 9.95 2.57 0.92
C SER A 183 10.97 3.32 1.76
N VAL A 184 10.87 4.65 1.83
CA VAL A 184 11.70 5.50 2.70
C VAL A 184 11.52 5.12 4.17
N GLN A 185 10.27 4.91 4.61
CA GLN A 185 9.97 4.48 5.98
C GLN A 185 10.52 3.07 6.29
N ALA A 186 10.40 2.14 5.33
CA ALA A 186 10.94 0.80 5.47
C ALA A 186 12.48 0.84 5.60
N GLN A 187 13.15 1.65 4.77
CA GLN A 187 14.59 1.83 4.82
C GLN A 187 15.06 2.46 6.12
N ASP A 188 14.41 3.55 6.56
CA ASP A 188 14.73 4.21 7.83
C ASP A 188 14.60 3.24 9.02
N LYS A 189 13.60 2.37 8.99
CA LYS A 189 13.41 1.36 10.03
C LYS A 189 14.51 0.29 10.04
N GLU A 190 14.86 -0.21 8.86
CA GLU A 190 15.93 -1.19 8.66
C GLU A 190 17.30 -0.62 9.08
N ASP A 191 17.63 0.60 8.66
CA ASP A 191 18.88 1.29 8.99
C ASP A 191 19.07 1.44 10.51
N ASN A 192 17.96 1.63 11.24
CA ASN A 192 17.94 1.85 12.69
C ASN A 192 17.67 0.59 13.52
N LYS A 193 17.70 -0.61 12.92
CA LYS A 193 17.34 -1.86 13.62
C LYS A 193 18.25 -2.21 14.81
N GLU A 194 19.51 -1.78 14.78
CA GLU A 194 20.53 -2.03 15.82
C GLU A 194 20.98 -0.77 16.58
N VAL A 195 20.37 0.39 16.28
CA VAL A 195 20.78 1.68 16.86
C VAL A 195 19.68 2.24 17.75
N ALA A 196 20.05 2.64 18.97
CA ALA A 196 19.14 3.27 19.92
C ALA A 196 19.18 4.80 19.77
N LEU A 197 18.32 5.34 18.90
CA LEU A 197 18.28 6.79 18.66
C LEU A 197 17.81 7.58 19.89
N GLY A 198 16.95 6.99 20.74
CA GLY A 198 16.31 7.69 21.86
C GLY A 198 17.28 8.21 22.93
N THR A 199 18.44 7.58 23.12
CA THR A 199 19.45 8.00 24.10
C THR A 199 20.38 9.09 23.59
N SER A 200 20.45 9.27 22.27
CA SER A 200 21.17 10.37 21.61
C SER A 200 20.27 11.51 21.13
N LYS A 201 18.94 11.33 21.26
CA LYS A 201 17.94 12.30 20.80
C LYS A 201 17.79 13.40 21.84
N ILE A 202 18.04 14.64 21.42
CA ILE A 202 17.77 15.87 22.17
C ILE A 202 16.72 16.64 21.39
#